data_AF-A0A3C1X988-F1
#
_entry.id   AF-A0A3C1X988-F1
#
_cell.length_a   1.000
_cell.length_b   1.000
_cell.length_c   1.000
_cell.angle_alpha   90.00
_cell.angle_beta   90.00
_cell.angle_gamma   90.00
#
_symmetry.space_group_name_H-M   'P 1'
#
loop_
_entity.id
_entity.type
_entity.pdbx_description
1 polymer ?
#
loop_
_entity_poly.entity_id
_entity_poly.type
_entity_poly.pdbx_seq_one_letter_code
_entity_poly.pdbx_strand_id
1 'polypeptide(L)'
;RIGGDLRENENIEMKVRHTPFFSVYMRWKAGQVGQQVVYNVEVNPDRMAVKFGGRRGFIPVLKLDPHGEAAMKETRHPVTQAGILAMAERIIIHRREELDGKVPVVCTREEDVLVDDRPCYCFRFDYPSQESSPIYRSSRIMIDTRYHIPLQAINHTWAAEGEQSTAELAEETLIEEYMFSQFNFGVEIAAEAFNLDFTRSRN
;
A
#
# COMPACT_ATOMS: atom_id res chain seq x y z
N ARG A 1 7.77 -3.55 -7.01
CA ARG A 1 8.02 -4.56 -8.05
C ARG A 1 6.82 -5.46 -8.24
N ILE A 2 6.33 -5.56 -9.48
CA ILE A 2 5.32 -6.53 -9.92
C ILE A 2 5.94 -7.34 -11.04
N GLY A 3 5.96 -8.67 -10.91
CA GLY A 3 6.60 -9.55 -11.91
C GLY A 3 8.10 -9.29 -12.11
N GLY A 4 8.79 -8.73 -11.10
CA GLY A 4 10.22 -8.35 -11.18
C GLY A 4 10.47 -6.87 -11.48
N ASP A 5 9.51 -6.15 -12.07
CA ASP A 5 9.72 -4.76 -12.52
C ASP A 5 9.26 -3.73 -11.48
N LEU A 6 10.12 -2.76 -11.15
CA LEU A 6 9.74 -1.63 -10.32
C LEU A 6 8.86 -0.70 -11.16
N ARG A 7 7.69 -0.37 -10.63
CA ARG A 7 6.74 0.52 -11.29
C ARG A 7 7.08 1.97 -10.97
N GLU A 8 6.63 2.88 -11.82
CA GLU A 8 6.69 4.31 -11.54
C GLU A 8 5.92 4.64 -10.25
N ASN A 9 6.38 5.67 -9.53
CA ASN A 9 5.69 6.15 -8.34
C ASN A 9 4.29 6.67 -8.69
N GLU A 10 3.31 6.22 -7.92
CA GLU A 10 1.93 6.64 -8.06
C GLU A 10 1.54 7.61 -6.94
N ASN A 11 0.73 8.61 -7.27
CA ASN A 11 0.10 9.48 -6.28
C ASN A 11 -1.41 9.26 -6.36
N ILE A 12 -2.01 8.84 -5.25
CA ILE A 12 -3.40 8.39 -5.21
C ILE A 12 -4.14 9.19 -4.13
N GLU A 13 -5.17 9.91 -4.56
CA GLU A 13 -6.15 10.50 -3.66
C GLU A 13 -7.08 9.39 -3.17
N MET A 14 -7.14 9.16 -1.86
CA MET A 14 -7.87 8.04 -1.26
C MET A 14 -8.91 8.55 -0.26
N LYS A 15 -10.10 7.94 -0.31
CA LYS A 15 -11.10 7.97 0.76
C LYS A 15 -11.29 6.55 1.23
N VAL A 16 -11.17 6.33 2.54
CA VAL A 16 -11.39 5.02 3.15
C VAL A 16 -12.32 5.19 4.34
N ARG A 17 -13.30 4.30 4.43
CA ARG A 17 -14.21 4.18 5.56
C ARG A 17 -14.15 2.75 6.06
N HIS A 18 -13.97 2.57 7.36
CA HIS A 18 -13.87 1.23 7.97
C HIS A 18 -15.20 0.78 8.58
N THR A 19 -16.01 1.71 9.10
CA THR A 19 -17.29 1.44 9.75
C THR A 19 -18.41 2.30 9.15
N PRO A 20 -19.67 1.82 9.11
CA PRO A 20 -20.11 0.46 9.48
C PRO A 20 -19.64 -0.62 8.50
N PHE A 21 -19.32 -0.23 7.26
CA PHE A 21 -18.85 -1.15 6.22
C PHE A 21 -17.58 -0.60 5.57
N PHE A 22 -16.64 -1.50 5.27
CA PHE A 22 -15.42 -1.14 4.58
C PHE A 22 -15.73 -0.63 3.17
N SER A 23 -15.28 0.59 2.88
CA SER A 23 -15.48 1.23 1.58
C SER A 23 -14.25 2.06 1.21
N VAL A 24 -13.85 1.99 -0.05
CA VAL A 24 -12.65 2.65 -0.57
C VAL A 24 -12.99 3.31 -1.90
N TYR A 25 -12.58 4.57 -2.03
CA TYR A 25 -12.46 5.27 -3.30
C TYR A 25 -11.02 5.69 -3.49
N MET A 26 -10.49 5.46 -4.69
CA MET A 26 -9.12 5.84 -5.07
C MET A 26 -9.16 6.57 -6.41
N ARG A 27 -8.36 7.63 -6.54
CA ARG A 27 -8.16 8.36 -7.78
C ARG A 27 -6.68 8.67 -8.00
N TRP A 28 -6.15 8.22 -9.13
CA TRP A 28 -4.75 8.43 -9.49
C TRP A 28 -4.53 9.86 -10.01
N LYS A 29 -3.59 10.56 -9.38
CA LYS A 29 -3.11 11.92 -9.71
C LYS A 29 -1.77 11.88 -10.46
N ALA A 30 -0.96 10.85 -10.23
CA ALA A 30 0.24 10.50 -10.99
C ALA A 30 0.24 8.99 -11.33
N GLY A 31 1.01 8.56 -12.33
CA GLY A 31 0.96 7.19 -12.87
C GLY A 31 -0.26 7.00 -13.79
N GLN A 32 -1.24 6.18 -13.37
CA GLN A 32 -2.50 5.95 -14.12
C GLN A 32 -3.48 7.14 -14.05
N VAL A 33 -3.04 8.35 -14.42
CA VAL A 33 -3.75 9.61 -14.19
C VAL A 33 -5.22 9.57 -14.63
N GLY A 34 -6.11 9.88 -13.69
CA GLY A 34 -7.56 9.93 -13.89
C GLY A 34 -8.25 8.58 -13.74
N GLN A 35 -7.51 7.48 -13.54
CA GLN A 35 -8.09 6.21 -13.13
C GLN A 35 -8.79 6.38 -11.78
N GLN A 36 -9.95 5.76 -11.64
CA GLN A 36 -10.71 5.72 -10.41
C GLN A 36 -11.12 4.29 -10.08
N VAL A 37 -11.06 3.95 -8.80
CA VAL A 37 -11.50 2.65 -8.27
C VAL A 37 -12.46 2.89 -7.13
N VAL A 38 -13.56 2.13 -7.11
CA VAL A 38 -14.51 2.08 -6.00
C VAL A 38 -14.68 0.64 -5.56
N TYR A 39 -14.57 0.40 -4.26
CA TYR A 39 -14.91 -0.86 -3.62
C TYR A 39 -15.79 -0.59 -2.40
N ASN A 40 -16.90 -1.29 -2.28
CA ASN A 40 -17.79 -1.23 -1.13
C ASN A 40 -18.27 -2.66 -0.81
N VAL A 41 -17.84 -3.17 0.34
CA VAL A 41 -18.09 -4.55 0.75
C VAL A 41 -19.59 -4.86 0.91
N GLU A 42 -20.40 -3.88 1.31
CA GLU A 42 -21.85 -4.04 1.50
C GLU A 42 -22.58 -4.16 0.16
N VAL A 43 -22.17 -3.36 -0.84
CA VAL A 43 -22.84 -3.29 -2.14
C VAL A 43 -22.46 -4.48 -3.03
N ASN A 44 -21.17 -4.80 -3.10
CA ASN A 44 -20.70 -5.95 -3.86
C ASN A 44 -19.33 -6.43 -3.32
N PRO A 45 -19.30 -7.44 -2.43
CA PRO A 45 -18.05 -7.89 -1.82
C PRO A 45 -17.08 -8.51 -2.84
N ASP A 46 -17.60 -9.08 -3.92
CA ASP A 46 -16.84 -9.82 -4.93
C ASP A 46 -16.42 -8.96 -6.13
N ARG A 47 -16.80 -7.68 -6.16
CA ARG A 47 -16.52 -6.79 -7.31
C ARG A 47 -16.09 -5.41 -6.86
N MET A 48 -15.00 -4.93 -7.46
CA MET A 48 -14.68 -3.51 -7.51
C MET A 48 -15.07 -2.92 -8.86
N ALA A 49 -15.40 -1.63 -8.88
CA ALA A 49 -15.63 -0.88 -10.10
C ALA A 49 -14.37 -0.08 -10.47
N VAL A 50 -13.97 -0.14 -11.73
CA VAL A 50 -12.77 0.54 -12.25
C VAL A 50 -13.17 1.40 -13.43
N LYS A 51 -12.85 2.70 -13.35
CA LYS A 51 -12.94 3.64 -14.47
C LYS A 51 -11.54 4.07 -14.88
N PHE A 52 -11.15 3.76 -16.11
CA PHE A 52 -9.84 4.19 -16.62
C PHE A 52 -9.78 5.71 -16.85
N GLY A 53 -8.57 6.25 -16.71
CA GLY A 53 -8.24 7.64 -17.02
C GLY A 53 -7.58 7.83 -18.38
N GLY A 54 -7.16 9.07 -18.64
CA GLY A 54 -6.40 9.46 -19.84
C GLY A 54 -7.03 8.99 -21.16
N ARG A 55 -6.19 8.48 -22.08
CA ARG A 55 -6.62 7.99 -23.39
C ARG A 55 -7.57 6.79 -23.32
N ARG A 56 -7.59 6.06 -22.20
CA ARG A 56 -8.50 4.92 -21.96
C ARG A 56 -9.82 5.33 -21.30
N GLY A 57 -10.04 6.63 -21.07
CA GLY A 57 -11.26 7.14 -20.41
C GLY A 57 -12.56 6.86 -21.16
N PHE A 58 -12.51 6.54 -22.45
CA PHE A 58 -13.69 6.13 -23.22
C PHE A 58 -14.16 4.70 -22.87
N ILE A 59 -13.30 3.87 -22.28
CA ILE A 59 -13.64 2.50 -21.87
C ILE A 59 -14.74 2.58 -20.79
N PRO A 60 -15.84 1.81 -20.92
CA PRO A 60 -16.86 1.71 -19.89
C PRO A 60 -16.27 1.27 -18.54
N VAL A 61 -17.02 1.51 -17.47
CA VAL A 61 -16.66 1.03 -16.14
C VAL A 61 -16.56 -0.49 -16.16
N LEU A 62 -15.42 -1.04 -15.71
CA LEU A 62 -15.25 -2.47 -15.56
C LEU A 62 -15.60 -2.90 -14.14
N LYS A 63 -16.23 -4.06 -14.00
CA LYS A 63 -16.43 -4.73 -12.72
C LYS A 63 -15.45 -5.89 -12.63
N LEU A 64 -14.47 -5.79 -11.75
CA LEU A 64 -13.39 -6.76 -11.60
C LEU A 64 -13.49 -7.45 -10.25
N ASP A 65 -13.11 -8.71 -10.18
CA ASP A 65 -12.80 -9.38 -8.92
C ASP A 65 -11.59 -8.67 -8.28
N PRO A 66 -11.68 -8.16 -7.04
CA PRO A 66 -10.58 -7.45 -6.39
C PRO A 66 -9.33 -8.31 -6.14
N HIS A 67 -9.45 -9.63 -6.19
CA HIS A 67 -8.34 -10.59 -6.06
C HIS A 67 -7.93 -11.20 -7.40
N GLY A 68 -8.68 -10.93 -8.48
CA GLY A 68 -8.42 -11.49 -9.80
C GLY A 68 -7.16 -10.91 -10.47
N GLU A 69 -6.61 -11.65 -11.43
CA GLU A 69 -5.39 -11.28 -12.16
C GLU A 69 -5.44 -9.87 -12.74
N ALA A 70 -6.58 -9.47 -13.33
CA ALA A 70 -6.77 -8.14 -13.90
C ALA A 70 -6.69 -7.01 -12.86
N ALA A 71 -7.17 -7.24 -11.63
CA ALA A 71 -7.12 -6.29 -10.54
C ALA A 71 -5.72 -6.18 -9.94
N MET A 72 -5.06 -7.33 -9.78
CA MET A 72 -3.74 -7.47 -9.17
C MET A 72 -2.59 -7.16 -10.13
N LYS A 73 -2.88 -6.94 -11.41
CA LYS A 73 -1.87 -6.73 -12.47
C LYS A 73 -0.85 -5.65 -12.15
N GLU A 74 -1.26 -4.60 -11.43
CA GLU A 74 -0.41 -3.44 -11.13
C GLU A 74 -0.26 -3.19 -9.61
N THR A 75 -0.65 -4.14 -8.75
CA THR A 75 -0.59 -3.98 -7.29
C THR A 75 -0.19 -5.28 -6.60
N ARG A 76 0.50 -5.18 -5.45
CA ARG A 76 0.83 -6.34 -4.60
C ARG A 76 -0.28 -6.69 -3.63
N HIS A 77 -1.18 -5.74 -3.35
CA HIS A 77 -2.25 -5.90 -2.37
C HIS A 77 -3.61 -5.58 -3.03
N PRO A 78 -4.63 -6.41 -2.78
CA PRO A 78 -5.97 -6.15 -3.30
C PRO A 78 -6.56 -4.89 -2.66
N VAL A 79 -7.54 -4.27 -3.33
CA VAL A 79 -8.23 -3.06 -2.81
C VAL A 79 -8.94 -3.32 -1.46
N THR A 80 -9.23 -4.59 -1.14
CA THR A 80 -9.75 -5.03 0.17
C THR A 80 -8.76 -4.79 1.31
N GLN A 81 -7.49 -4.51 1.01
CA GLN A 81 -6.41 -4.19 1.95
C GLN A 81 -5.92 -2.74 1.81
N ALA A 82 -6.75 -1.83 1.31
CA ALA A 82 -6.37 -0.42 1.18
C ALA A 82 -6.47 0.36 2.51
N GLY A 83 -5.55 1.29 2.71
CA GLY A 83 -5.56 2.24 3.82
C GLY A 83 -4.60 1.90 4.97
N ILE A 84 -4.44 2.87 5.87
CA ILE A 84 -3.48 2.82 6.99
C ILE A 84 -3.78 1.64 7.94
N LEU A 85 -5.05 1.35 8.21
CA LEU A 85 -5.45 0.24 9.09
C LEU A 85 -4.94 -1.10 8.56
N ALA A 86 -5.16 -1.39 7.27
CA ALA A 86 -4.71 -2.63 6.67
C ALA A 86 -3.18 -2.75 6.68
N MET A 87 -2.46 -1.65 6.47
CA MET A 87 -1.00 -1.61 6.61
C MET A 87 -0.57 -1.93 8.06
N ALA A 88 -1.23 -1.34 9.06
CA ALA A 88 -0.95 -1.60 10.47
C ALA A 88 -1.21 -3.06 10.85
N GLU A 89 -2.37 -3.61 10.46
CA GLU A 89 -2.73 -5.01 10.71
C GLU A 89 -1.71 -5.96 10.09
N ARG A 90 -1.28 -5.70 8.84
CA ARG A 90 -0.29 -6.53 8.15
C ARG A 90 1.08 -6.49 8.83
N ILE A 91 1.53 -5.31 9.25
CA ILE A 91 2.78 -5.18 10.02
C ILE A 91 2.68 -5.99 11.31
N ILE A 92 1.57 -5.86 12.05
CA ILE A 92 1.35 -6.58 13.33
C ILE A 92 1.34 -8.10 13.11
N ILE A 93 0.61 -8.60 12.11
CA ILE A 93 0.55 -10.03 11.77
C ILE A 93 1.96 -10.54 11.48
N HIS A 94 2.67 -9.86 10.58
CA HIS A 94 4.02 -10.26 10.16
C HIS A 94 5.02 -10.26 11.34
N ARG A 95 4.94 -9.26 12.25
CA ARG A 95 5.75 -9.24 13.48
C ARG A 95 5.41 -10.38 14.44
N ARG A 96 4.12 -10.74 14.58
CA ARG A 96 3.69 -11.85 15.45
C ARG A 96 4.19 -13.19 14.92
N GLU A 97 4.04 -13.42 13.62
CA GLU A 97 4.51 -14.65 12.96
C GLU A 97 6.02 -14.85 13.13
N GLU A 98 6.81 -13.78 13.05
CA GLU A 98 8.26 -13.84 13.31
C GLU A 98 8.60 -14.19 14.75
N LEU A 99 7.90 -13.60 15.72
CA LEU A 99 8.10 -13.89 17.13
C LEU A 99 7.72 -15.34 17.45
N ASP A 100 6.57 -15.79 16.96
CA ASP A 100 6.06 -17.15 17.17
C ASP A 100 6.95 -18.20 16.48
N GLY A 101 7.38 -17.91 15.25
CA GLY A 101 8.26 -18.75 14.45
C GLY A 101 9.73 -18.70 14.85
N LYS A 102 10.11 -17.83 15.80
CA LYS A 102 11.50 -17.55 16.20
C LYS A 102 12.40 -17.22 15.01
N VAL A 103 11.86 -16.45 14.06
CA VAL A 103 12.60 -16.01 12.88
C VAL A 103 13.77 -15.12 13.35
N PRO A 104 15.01 -15.38 12.91
CA PRO A 104 16.15 -14.57 13.30
C PRO A 104 16.11 -13.22 12.56
N VAL A 105 15.39 -12.24 13.11
CA VAL A 105 15.31 -10.88 12.57
C VAL A 105 16.06 -9.91 13.48
N VAL A 106 16.87 -9.03 12.89
CA VAL A 106 17.52 -7.94 13.63
C VAL A 106 16.64 -6.70 13.50
N CYS A 107 16.12 -6.21 14.64
CA CYS A 107 15.39 -4.96 14.71
C CYS A 107 16.29 -3.85 15.25
N THR A 108 16.51 -2.81 14.45
CA THR A 108 17.27 -1.62 14.81
C THR A 108 16.33 -0.42 14.88
N ARG A 109 16.36 0.30 16.01
CA ARG A 109 15.74 1.61 16.12
C ARG A 109 16.70 2.65 15.57
N GLU A 110 16.35 3.24 14.43
CA GLU A 110 17.15 4.30 13.80
C GLU A 110 16.81 5.68 14.40
N GLU A 111 17.43 6.75 13.92
CA GLU A 111 17.01 8.11 14.29
C GLU A 111 15.58 8.41 13.81
N ASP A 112 14.89 9.31 14.51
CA ASP A 112 13.57 9.78 14.10
C ASP A 112 13.66 10.50 12.77
N VAL A 113 12.67 10.28 11.91
CA VAL A 113 12.59 10.91 10.59
C VAL A 113 11.29 11.68 10.44
N LEU A 114 11.29 12.66 9.54
CA LEU A 114 10.06 13.33 9.13
C LEU A 114 9.45 12.60 7.94
N VAL A 115 8.17 12.23 8.06
CA VAL A 115 7.34 11.75 6.95
C VAL A 115 6.17 12.70 6.83
N ASP A 116 6.04 13.41 5.71
CA ASP A 116 4.99 14.42 5.49
C ASP A 116 4.93 15.48 6.61
N ASP A 117 6.11 16.00 6.99
CA ASP A 117 6.30 16.94 8.13
C ASP A 117 5.91 16.39 9.51
N ARG A 118 5.74 15.07 9.64
CA ARG A 118 5.40 14.40 10.90
C ARG A 118 6.58 13.63 11.48
N PRO A 119 6.95 13.86 12.75
CA PRO A 119 7.99 13.08 13.42
C PRO A 119 7.54 11.63 13.56
N CYS A 120 8.36 10.71 13.05
CA CYS A 120 8.12 9.28 13.05
C CYS A 120 9.26 8.52 13.72
N TYR A 121 8.89 7.54 14.55
CA TYR A 121 9.81 6.49 14.95
C TYR A 121 10.17 5.65 13.72
N CYS A 122 11.46 5.47 13.47
CA CYS A 122 11.99 4.64 12.39
C CYS A 122 12.55 3.32 12.92
N PHE A 123 12.01 2.21 12.45
CA PHE A 123 12.46 0.86 12.75
C PHE A 123 12.92 0.17 11.47
N ARG A 124 14.15 -0.35 11.49
CA ARG A 124 14.69 -1.19 10.43
C ARG A 124 14.73 -2.64 10.89
N PHE A 125 14.26 -3.52 10.04
CA PHE A 125 14.28 -4.97 10.21
C PHE A 125 15.15 -5.57 9.12
N ASP A 126 16.17 -6.33 9.51
CA ASP A 126 17.06 -7.03 8.58
C ASP A 126 16.96 -8.54 8.80
N TYR A 127 16.78 -9.27 7.71
CA TYR A 127 16.74 -10.73 7.70
C TYR A 127 18.08 -11.28 7.22
N PRO A 128 18.61 -12.35 7.83
CA PRO A 128 19.94 -12.87 7.51
C PRO A 128 19.97 -13.72 6.24
N SER A 129 18.84 -14.31 5.82
CA SER A 129 18.79 -15.16 4.62
C SER A 129 17.39 -15.27 4.00
N GLN A 130 17.34 -15.67 2.72
CA GLN A 130 16.09 -16.03 2.03
C GLN A 130 15.34 -17.17 2.74
N GLU A 131 16.03 -18.05 3.45
CA GLU A 131 15.40 -19.10 4.25
C GLU A 131 14.60 -18.52 5.42
N SER A 132 15.14 -17.51 6.11
CA SER A 132 14.45 -16.83 7.20
C SER A 132 13.30 -15.91 6.74
N SER A 133 13.44 -15.34 5.54
CA SER A 133 12.42 -14.50 4.92
C SER A 133 12.54 -14.61 3.40
N PRO A 134 11.67 -15.41 2.75
CA PRO A 134 11.77 -15.69 1.31
C PRO A 134 11.67 -14.46 0.43
N ILE A 135 10.92 -13.45 0.88
CA ILE A 135 10.60 -12.27 0.07
C ILE A 135 11.43 -11.06 0.51
N TYR A 136 11.49 -10.79 1.82
CA TYR A 136 12.04 -9.54 2.32
C TYR A 136 13.44 -9.75 2.88
N ARG A 137 14.42 -9.03 2.32
CA ARG A 137 15.77 -8.89 2.89
C ARG A 137 15.80 -7.86 3.99
N SER A 138 15.02 -6.77 3.83
CA SER A 138 14.87 -5.76 4.87
C SER A 138 13.56 -4.99 4.74
N SER A 139 13.13 -4.39 5.86
CA SER A 139 11.97 -3.51 5.95
C SER A 139 12.31 -2.29 6.81
N ARG A 140 12.01 -1.08 6.32
CA ARG A 140 11.98 0.14 7.15
C ARG A 140 10.53 0.58 7.34
N ILE A 141 10.13 0.72 8.60
CA ILE A 141 8.77 1.10 8.99
C ILE A 141 8.85 2.39 9.79
N MET A 142 8.14 3.41 9.33
CA MET A 142 8.04 4.72 9.95
C MET A 142 6.67 4.86 10.61
N ILE A 143 6.65 5.07 11.92
CA ILE A 143 5.44 5.12 12.75
C ILE A 143 5.30 6.51 13.34
N ASP A 144 4.17 7.18 13.09
CA ASP A 144 3.87 8.50 13.64
C ASP A 144 4.00 8.52 15.15
N THR A 145 4.77 9.46 15.70
CA THR A 145 5.06 9.53 17.15
C THR A 145 3.86 9.95 18.00
N ARG A 146 2.83 10.54 17.39
CA ARG A 146 1.65 11.05 18.10
C ARG A 146 0.49 10.04 18.10
N TYR A 147 0.17 9.51 16.94
CA TYR A 147 -0.98 8.62 16.71
C TYR A 147 -0.58 7.15 16.71
N HIS A 148 0.72 6.83 16.67
CA HIS A 148 1.24 5.45 16.66
C HIS A 148 0.71 4.60 15.49
N ILE A 149 0.54 5.24 14.34
CA ILE A 149 0.12 4.60 13.09
C ILE A 149 1.30 4.55 12.12
N PRO A 150 1.42 3.51 11.29
CA PRO A 150 2.46 3.47 10.27
C PRO A 150 2.12 4.46 9.16
N LEU A 151 3.08 5.31 8.80
CA LEU A 151 2.94 6.28 7.71
C LEU A 151 3.72 5.90 6.46
N GLN A 152 4.82 5.17 6.62
CA GLN A 152 5.60 4.70 5.48
C GLN A 152 6.19 3.33 5.77
N ALA A 153 6.19 2.47 4.76
CA ALA A 153 6.84 1.16 4.77
C ALA A 153 7.65 1.02 3.50
N ILE A 154 8.95 0.73 3.64
CA ILE A 154 9.89 0.52 2.54
C ILE A 154 10.45 -0.88 2.69
N ASN A 155 10.17 -1.75 1.73
CA ASN A 155 10.60 -3.14 1.74
C ASN A 155 11.56 -3.41 0.60
N HIS A 156 12.64 -4.13 0.91
CA HIS A 156 13.62 -4.57 -0.07
C HIS A 156 13.63 -6.09 -0.13
N THR A 157 13.74 -6.63 -1.34
CA THR A 157 13.95 -8.06 -1.58
C THR A 157 15.43 -8.40 -1.63
N TRP A 158 15.72 -9.64 -1.96
CA TRP A 158 17.07 -10.15 -2.10
C TRP A 158 17.66 -9.75 -3.45
N ALA A 159 18.97 -9.53 -3.47
CA ALA A 159 19.74 -9.30 -4.69
C ALA A 159 19.71 -10.53 -5.60
N ALA A 160 20.01 -10.34 -6.88
CA ALA A 160 20.31 -11.49 -7.73
C ALA A 160 21.62 -12.16 -7.27
N GLU A 161 21.77 -13.44 -7.57
CA GLU A 161 22.92 -14.23 -7.14
C GLU A 161 24.23 -13.62 -7.66
N GLY A 162 25.15 -13.24 -6.77
CA GLY A 162 26.46 -12.65 -7.11
C GLY A 162 26.58 -11.13 -6.96
N GLU A 163 25.50 -10.42 -6.64
CA GLU A 163 25.53 -8.97 -6.38
C GLU A 163 25.94 -8.67 -4.92
N GLN A 164 26.85 -7.70 -4.73
CA GLN A 164 27.30 -7.26 -3.41
C GLN A 164 26.45 -6.10 -2.86
N SER A 165 26.39 -5.97 -1.53
CA SER A 165 25.63 -4.92 -0.85
C SER A 165 26.23 -3.52 -1.09
N THR A 166 25.60 -2.73 -1.96
CA THR A 166 25.91 -1.31 -2.24
C THR A 166 24.68 -0.41 -2.00
N ALA A 167 24.82 0.91 -2.08
CA ALA A 167 23.67 1.82 -2.07
C ALA A 167 22.78 1.64 -3.31
N GLU A 168 23.39 1.31 -4.45
CA GLU A 168 22.70 0.94 -5.70
C GLU A 168 21.82 -0.30 -5.48
N LEU A 169 22.29 -1.25 -4.67
CA LEU A 169 21.50 -2.44 -4.32
C LEU A 169 20.19 -2.11 -3.60
N ALA A 170 20.12 -1.02 -2.82
CA ALA A 170 18.87 -0.64 -2.16
C ALA A 170 17.79 -0.26 -3.20
N GLU A 171 18.15 0.53 -4.21
CA GLU A 171 17.22 0.89 -5.28
C GLU A 171 16.88 -0.33 -6.16
N GLU A 172 17.87 -1.15 -6.51
CA GLU A 172 17.68 -2.36 -7.31
C GLU A 172 16.79 -3.38 -6.58
N THR A 173 16.92 -3.51 -5.27
CA THR A 173 16.13 -4.48 -4.50
C THR A 173 14.84 -3.93 -3.94
N LEU A 174 14.48 -2.66 -4.20
CA LEU A 174 13.20 -2.10 -3.74
C LEU A 174 12.04 -2.93 -4.30
N ILE A 175 11.28 -3.59 -3.42
CA ILE A 175 10.15 -4.42 -3.80
C ILE A 175 8.82 -3.70 -3.61
N GLU A 176 8.68 -2.88 -2.59
CA GLU A 176 7.51 -2.02 -2.41
C GLU A 176 7.82 -0.86 -1.47
N GLU A 177 7.22 0.28 -1.77
CA GLU A 177 7.20 1.44 -0.91
C GLU A 177 5.77 1.97 -0.89
N TYR A 178 5.20 2.14 0.30
CA TYR A 178 3.92 2.80 0.50
C TYR A 178 4.10 3.92 1.50
N MET A 179 3.52 5.09 1.21
CA MET A 179 3.53 6.25 2.07
C MET A 179 2.13 6.88 2.10
N PHE A 180 1.63 7.17 3.31
CA PHE A 180 0.41 7.93 3.53
C PHE A 180 0.77 9.35 3.99
N SER A 181 0.28 10.33 3.26
CA SER A 181 0.44 11.76 3.54
C SER A 181 -0.93 12.45 3.57
N GLN A 182 -0.97 13.66 4.13
CA GLN A 182 -2.11 14.55 4.14
C GLN A 182 -3.39 13.91 4.68
N PHE A 183 -3.25 12.95 5.61
CA PHE A 183 -4.40 12.23 6.14
C PHE A 183 -5.24 13.12 7.06
N ASN A 184 -6.56 12.94 6.97
CA ASN A 184 -7.52 13.65 7.79
C ASN A 184 -8.46 12.62 8.45
N PHE A 185 -8.35 12.44 9.77
CA PHE A 185 -9.22 11.54 10.54
C PHE A 185 -10.50 12.22 11.04
N GLY A 186 -10.60 13.55 10.94
CA GLY A 186 -11.71 14.34 11.47
C GLY A 186 -12.88 14.50 10.50
N VAL A 187 -12.96 13.66 9.47
CA VAL A 187 -14.00 13.74 8.43
C VAL A 187 -14.90 12.53 8.47
N GLU A 188 -16.20 12.78 8.50
CA GLU A 188 -17.19 11.77 8.19
C GLU A 188 -17.40 11.74 6.67
N ILE A 189 -17.24 10.57 6.08
CA ILE A 189 -17.35 10.39 4.62
C ILE A 189 -18.73 9.83 4.30
N ALA A 190 -19.52 10.65 3.61
CA ALA A 190 -20.87 10.29 3.17
C ALA A 190 -20.84 9.06 2.24
N ALA A 191 -21.89 8.22 2.29
CA ALA A 191 -21.95 6.96 1.56
C ALA A 191 -21.82 7.15 0.04
N GLU A 192 -22.28 8.28 -0.47
CA GLU A 192 -22.27 8.67 -1.88
C GLU A 192 -20.85 8.74 -2.45
N ALA A 193 -19.84 8.99 -1.60
CA ALA A 193 -18.44 8.98 -2.00
C ALA A 193 -17.95 7.58 -2.46
N PHE A 194 -18.71 6.53 -2.15
CA PHE A 194 -18.42 5.13 -2.46
C PHE A 194 -19.46 4.50 -3.39
N ASN A 195 -20.27 5.32 -4.07
CA ASN A 195 -21.18 4.82 -5.09
C ASN A 195 -20.39 4.32 -6.30
N LEU A 196 -20.83 3.20 -6.88
CA LEU A 196 -20.21 2.57 -8.05
C LEU A 196 -20.46 3.36 -9.35
N ASP A 197 -21.22 4.46 -9.26
CA ASP A 197 -21.47 5.38 -10.35
C ASP A 197 -20.44 6.51 -10.35
N PHE A 198 -19.57 6.51 -11.35
CA PHE A 198 -18.59 7.57 -11.59
C PHE A 198 -19.22 8.85 -12.17
N THR A 199 -20.54 9.02 -12.01
CA THR A 199 -21.30 10.17 -12.51
C THR A 199 -20.94 11.42 -11.71
N ARG A 200 -20.00 12.19 -12.28
CA ARG A 200 -19.67 13.60 -11.95
C ARG A 200 -19.80 13.94 -10.46
N SER A 201 -18.71 13.76 -9.70
CA SER A 201 -18.42 14.78 -8.68
C SER A 201 -18.14 16.08 -9.45
N ARG A 202 -19.17 16.89 -9.66
CA ARG A 202 -18.98 18.30 -9.99
C ARG A 202 -18.34 18.94 -8.76
N ASN A 203 -17.26 19.67 -9.03
CA ASN A 203 -16.48 20.51 -8.11
C ASN A 203 -17.32 21.15 -7.01
#